data_AF-A0A943D711-F1
#
_entry.id   AF-A0A943D711-F1
#
_cell.length_a   1.000
_cell.length_b   1.000
_cell.length_c   1.000
_cell.angle_alpha   90.00
_cell.angle_beta   90.00
_cell.angle_gamma   90.00
#
_symmetry.space_group_name_H-M   'P 1'
#
loop_
_entity.id
_entity.type
_entity.pdbx_description
1 polymer ?
#
loop_
_entity_poly.entity_id
_entity_poly.type
_entity_poly.pdbx_seq_one_letter_code
_entity_poly.pdbx_strand_id
1 'polypeptide(L)'
;DIGKLNDIDAPPLNDIQKNYNKIVNGEEGIKGVSKADKLKISSWKYAPDEELYLKYKDVFDNPKYYNQKTGEINWPGQHGDKNIDGFLNGKFDEVTLKPGEKIDRYGSDYGSFASPEGISYGERALAPGTDLKPYSVFEVIKPMKVKAGEIAPWFNETGGGIQYVLPDIIDELIDAGIIRRVK
;
A
#
# COMPACT_ATOMS: atom_id res chain seq x y z
N ASP A 1 -29.47 40.50 48.77
CA ASP A 1 -29.30 40.28 47.33
C ASP A 1 -27.95 39.66 47.03
N ILE A 2 -28.03 38.55 46.31
CA ILE A 2 -26.96 37.65 45.89
C ILE A 2 -26.32 38.17 44.60
N GLY A 3 -25.00 38.08 44.54
CA GLY A 3 -24.13 38.72 43.56
C GLY A 3 -24.39 38.34 42.09
N LYS A 4 -24.24 39.34 41.23
CA LYS A 4 -23.91 39.15 39.81
C LYS A 4 -22.40 39.25 39.67
N LEU A 5 -21.75 38.09 39.52
CA LEU A 5 -20.35 38.00 39.09
C LEU A 5 -20.33 37.48 37.65
N ASN A 6 -20.01 38.42 36.76
CA ASN A 6 -19.17 38.29 35.57
C ASN A 6 -19.67 37.41 34.41
N ASP A 7 -20.30 38.07 33.44
CA ASP A 7 -19.97 37.83 32.03
C ASP A 7 -18.56 38.39 31.80
N ILE A 8 -17.54 37.54 31.97
CA ILE A 8 -16.19 37.87 31.50
C ILE A 8 -16.21 37.65 30.00
N ASP A 9 -16.44 38.72 29.24
CA ASP A 9 -16.10 38.74 27.83
C ASP A 9 -14.62 38.36 27.72
N ALA A 10 -14.36 37.14 27.26
CA ALA A 10 -13.00 36.69 27.02
C ALA A 10 -12.38 37.67 26.02
N PRO A 11 -11.18 38.21 26.31
CA PRO A 11 -10.54 39.18 25.43
C PRO A 11 -10.38 38.56 24.02
N PRO A 12 -10.58 39.35 22.95
CA PRO A 12 -10.45 38.83 21.60
C PRO A 12 -9.05 38.25 21.42
N LEU A 13 -8.99 36.99 21.00
CA LEU A 13 -7.73 36.29 20.74
C LEU A 13 -6.87 37.15 19.81
N ASN A 14 -5.62 37.39 20.22
CA ASN A 14 -4.65 38.08 19.39
C ASN A 14 -4.32 37.25 18.14
N ASP A 15 -3.78 37.89 17.10
CA ASP A 15 -3.53 37.24 15.81
C ASP A 15 -2.61 36.01 15.92
N ILE A 16 -1.76 35.96 16.95
CA ILE A 16 -0.89 34.82 17.26
C ILE A 16 -1.71 33.64 17.81
N GLN A 17 -2.67 33.88 18.71
CA GLN A 17 -3.57 32.84 19.23
C GLN A 17 -4.62 32.39 18.22
N LYS A 18 -5.12 33.29 17.37
CA LYS A 18 -5.96 32.91 16.22
C LYS A 18 -5.17 32.04 15.25
N ASN A 19 -3.93 32.39 14.94
CA ASN A 19 -3.07 31.56 14.10
C ASN A 19 -2.72 30.23 14.78
N TYR A 20 -2.48 30.20 16.09
CA TYR A 20 -2.27 28.95 16.82
C TYR A 20 -3.51 28.05 16.72
N ASN A 21 -4.70 28.59 16.97
CA ASN A 21 -5.95 27.83 16.84
C ASN A 21 -6.26 27.45 15.39
N LYS A 22 -5.86 28.24 14.39
CA LYS A 22 -5.98 27.91 12.95
C LYS A 22 -5.01 26.80 12.53
N ILE A 23 -3.79 26.80 13.07
CA ILE A 23 -2.77 25.76 12.87
C ILE A 23 -3.15 24.45 13.59
N VAL A 24 -3.82 24.54 14.74
CA VAL A 24 -4.22 23.39 15.56
C VAL A 24 -5.59 22.83 15.14
N ASN A 25 -6.52 23.67 14.65
CA ASN A 25 -7.90 23.27 14.32
C ASN A 25 -8.24 23.29 12.81
N GLY A 26 -7.27 23.59 11.92
CA GLY A 26 -7.33 23.17 10.52
C GLY A 26 -8.40 23.82 9.64
N GLU A 27 -8.58 25.14 9.72
CA GLU A 27 -9.44 25.85 8.76
C GLU A 27 -8.58 26.60 7.71
N GLU A 28 -8.68 26.10 6.48
CA GLU A 28 -8.09 26.59 5.22
C GLU A 28 -6.56 26.47 5.04
N GLY A 29 -6.17 25.38 4.36
CA GLY A 29 -5.08 25.40 3.38
C GLY A 29 -3.66 25.25 3.92
N ILE A 30 -3.32 24.12 4.55
CA ILE A 30 -1.91 23.76 4.77
C ILE A 30 -1.50 22.73 3.71
N LYS A 31 -0.71 23.19 2.73
CA LYS A 31 0.16 22.30 1.94
C LYS A 31 1.20 21.72 2.91
N GLY A 32 0.92 20.58 3.53
CA GLY A 32 1.87 19.90 4.41
C GLY A 32 1.21 18.98 5.43
N VAL A 33 1.93 17.95 5.84
CA VAL A 33 1.49 16.97 6.85
C VAL A 33 1.32 17.66 8.20
N SER A 34 0.21 17.41 8.90
CA SER A 34 -0.05 18.02 10.22
C SER A 34 1.00 17.59 11.25
N LYS A 35 1.22 18.36 12.32
CA LYS A 35 2.18 17.95 13.38
C LYS A 35 1.83 16.58 13.98
N ALA A 36 0.54 16.30 14.15
CA ALA A 36 0.06 15.02 14.66
C ALA A 36 0.37 13.88 13.69
N ASP A 37 0.15 14.09 12.39
CA ASP A 37 0.48 13.11 11.35
C ASP A 37 1.99 12.89 11.25
N LYS A 38 2.82 13.94 11.33
CA LYS A 38 4.28 13.82 11.38
C LYS A 38 4.74 12.98 12.57
N LEU A 39 4.17 13.23 13.75
CA LEU A 39 4.47 12.46 14.94
C LEU A 39 4.06 10.98 14.75
N LYS A 40 2.88 10.73 14.20
CA LYS A 40 2.39 9.39 13.87
C LYS A 40 3.34 8.66 12.94
N ILE A 41 3.59 9.18 11.73
CA ILE A 41 4.43 8.48 10.75
C ILE A 41 5.89 8.38 11.21
N SER A 42 6.40 9.32 12.02
CA SER A 42 7.77 9.23 12.57
C SER A 42 7.99 8.03 13.50
N SER A 43 6.91 7.46 14.06
CA SER A 43 6.97 6.25 14.88
C SER A 43 6.93 4.95 14.07
N TRP A 44 6.67 5.04 12.76
CA TRP A 44 6.55 3.87 11.91
C TRP A 44 7.91 3.39 11.43
N LYS A 45 8.11 2.07 11.39
CA LYS A 45 9.39 1.47 10.98
C LYS A 45 9.76 1.81 9.53
N TYR A 46 8.76 1.84 8.66
CA TYR A 46 8.89 2.16 7.24
C TYR A 46 7.95 3.33 6.90
N ALA A 47 8.25 4.50 7.48
CA ALA A 47 7.43 5.70 7.28
C ALA A 47 7.43 6.14 5.80
N PRO A 48 6.27 6.40 5.19
CA PRO A 48 6.21 7.07 3.89
C PRO A 48 6.76 8.50 4.02
N ASP A 49 7.23 9.07 2.91
CA ASP A 49 7.48 10.51 2.87
C ASP A 49 6.16 11.30 2.99
N GLU A 50 6.29 12.60 3.25
CA GLU A 50 5.13 13.47 3.48
C GLU A 50 4.20 13.56 2.27
N GLU A 51 4.74 13.53 1.05
CA GLU A 51 3.96 13.66 -0.18
C GLU A 51 3.16 12.38 -0.45
N LEU A 52 3.80 11.22 -0.35
CA LEU A 52 3.18 9.92 -0.50
C LEU A 52 2.10 9.72 0.58
N TYR A 53 2.39 10.11 1.82
CA TYR A 53 1.43 10.04 2.91
C TYR A 53 0.18 10.89 2.63
N LEU A 54 0.35 12.15 2.20
CA LEU A 54 -0.79 13.02 1.88
C LEU A 54 -1.60 12.50 0.68
N LYS A 55 -0.92 12.01 -0.36
CA LYS A 55 -1.57 11.47 -1.56
C LYS A 55 -2.46 10.27 -1.26
N TYR A 56 -2.05 9.41 -0.33
CA TYR A 56 -2.76 8.18 0.03
C TYR A 56 -3.19 8.15 1.51
N LYS A 57 -3.50 9.31 2.09
CA LYS A 57 -3.77 9.44 3.54
C LYS A 57 -4.88 8.50 4.01
N ASP A 58 -5.96 8.40 3.24
CA ASP A 58 -7.09 7.51 3.55
C ASP A 58 -6.68 6.03 3.57
N VAL A 59 -5.66 5.64 2.80
CA VAL A 59 -5.14 4.28 2.79
C VAL A 59 -4.23 4.03 3.99
N PHE A 60 -3.30 4.96 4.26
CA PHE A 60 -2.39 4.85 5.42
C PHE A 60 -3.12 4.94 6.77
N ASP A 61 -4.18 5.74 6.85
CA ASP A 61 -4.96 5.92 8.07
C ASP A 61 -6.01 4.80 8.28
N ASN A 62 -6.16 3.90 7.31
CA ASN A 62 -7.10 2.79 7.42
C ASN A 62 -6.49 1.61 8.22
N PRO A 63 -7.06 1.25 9.39
CA PRO A 63 -6.56 0.15 10.21
C PRO A 63 -6.70 -1.22 9.54
N LYS A 64 -7.53 -1.35 8.49
CA LYS A 64 -7.58 -2.56 7.66
C LYS A 64 -6.26 -2.79 6.93
N TYR A 65 -5.59 -1.71 6.51
CA TYR A 65 -4.43 -1.76 5.62
C TYR A 65 -3.10 -1.55 6.32
N TYR A 66 -3.08 -0.75 7.39
CA TYR A 66 -1.86 -0.45 8.14
C TYR A 66 -2.11 -0.57 9.64
N ASN A 67 -1.15 -1.15 10.35
CA ASN A 67 -1.10 -1.05 11.79
C ASN A 67 -0.81 0.40 12.19
N GLN A 68 -1.80 1.06 12.80
CA GLN A 68 -1.74 2.49 13.08
C GLN A 68 -0.68 2.88 14.13
N LYS A 69 -0.13 1.91 14.86
CA LYS A 69 0.96 2.12 15.82
C LYS A 69 2.34 1.89 15.21
N THR A 70 2.51 0.85 14.39
CA THR A 70 3.83 0.42 13.90
C THR A 70 4.10 0.81 12.44
N GLY A 71 3.05 1.10 11.67
CA GLY A 71 3.10 1.31 10.23
C GLY A 71 3.30 0.03 9.43
N GLU A 72 3.21 -1.14 10.06
CA GLU A 72 3.27 -2.42 9.36
C GLU A 72 2.06 -2.58 8.45
N ILE A 73 2.32 -3.09 7.24
CA ILE A 73 1.28 -3.37 6.26
C ILE A 73 0.50 -4.62 6.71
N ASN A 74 -0.82 -4.51 6.70
CA ASN A 74 -1.75 -5.62 6.81
C ASN A 74 -2.09 -6.09 5.39
N TRP A 75 -1.46 -7.16 4.95
CA TRP A 75 -1.71 -7.76 3.64
C TRP A 75 -3.04 -8.55 3.64
N PRO A 76 -3.70 -8.68 2.48
CA PRO A 76 -4.85 -9.57 2.34
C PRO A 76 -4.50 -10.99 2.80
N GLY A 77 -5.45 -11.68 3.43
CA GLY A 77 -5.24 -13.02 4.00
C GLY A 77 -4.63 -13.05 5.40
N GLN A 78 -4.18 -11.92 5.94
CA GLN A 78 -3.69 -11.82 7.33
C GLN A 78 -4.83 -11.49 8.30
N HIS A 79 -4.60 -11.70 9.59
CA HIS A 79 -5.54 -11.31 10.66
C HIS A 79 -6.97 -11.87 10.51
N GLY A 80 -7.11 -13.05 9.92
CA GLY A 80 -8.40 -13.70 9.67
C GLY A 80 -9.13 -13.21 8.41
N ASP A 81 -8.50 -12.38 7.57
CA ASP A 81 -9.01 -12.06 6.24
C ASP A 81 -8.97 -13.32 5.35
N LYS A 82 -9.99 -13.47 4.51
CA LYS A 82 -10.18 -14.67 3.67
C LYS A 82 -9.33 -14.69 2.41
N ASN A 83 -8.67 -13.59 2.05
CA ASN A 83 -7.97 -13.45 0.77
C ASN A 83 -6.52 -13.95 0.88
N ILE A 84 -6.36 -15.24 1.20
CA ILE A 84 -5.05 -15.89 1.40
C ILE A 84 -4.15 -15.66 0.17
N ASP A 85 -2.89 -15.30 0.42
CA ASP A 85 -1.91 -14.93 -0.61
C ASP A 85 -2.40 -13.80 -1.56
N GLY A 86 -3.36 -12.97 -1.14
CA GLY A 86 -3.96 -11.92 -1.97
C GLY A 86 -5.00 -12.40 -2.98
N PHE A 87 -5.27 -13.70 -3.06
CA PHE A 87 -6.30 -14.24 -3.95
C PHE A 87 -7.70 -13.93 -3.42
N LEU A 88 -8.63 -13.57 -4.31
CA LEU A 88 -10.01 -13.29 -3.95
C LEU A 88 -10.67 -14.52 -3.31
N ASN A 89 -11.05 -14.39 -2.04
CA ASN A 89 -11.53 -15.48 -1.18
C ASN A 89 -10.55 -16.67 -1.06
N GLY A 90 -9.25 -16.45 -1.28
CA GLY A 90 -8.21 -17.48 -1.23
C GLY A 90 -8.31 -18.49 -2.39
N LYS A 91 -9.04 -18.16 -3.46
CA LYS A 91 -9.27 -19.08 -4.60
C LYS A 91 -8.18 -18.93 -5.66
N PHE A 92 -7.57 -20.05 -6.02
CA PHE A 92 -6.60 -20.14 -7.10
C PHE A 92 -6.73 -21.48 -7.82
N ASP A 93 -6.19 -21.53 -9.03
CA ASP A 93 -5.95 -22.74 -9.81
C ASP A 93 -4.45 -23.00 -9.91
N GLU A 94 -4.04 -24.27 -10.02
CA GLU A 94 -2.67 -24.61 -10.39
C GLU A 94 -2.53 -24.55 -11.92
N VAL A 95 -1.69 -23.65 -12.41
CA VAL A 95 -1.45 -23.42 -13.84
C VAL A 95 0.02 -23.69 -14.15
N THR A 96 0.31 -24.22 -15.34
CA THR A 96 1.68 -24.33 -15.84
C THR A 96 1.93 -23.23 -16.87
N LEU A 97 2.79 -22.28 -16.51
CA LEU A 97 3.31 -21.30 -17.47
C LEU A 97 4.29 -22.02 -18.41
N LYS A 98 4.19 -21.73 -19.70
CA LYS A 98 4.94 -22.35 -20.79
C LYS A 98 6.04 -21.41 -21.28
N PRO A 99 7.11 -21.96 -21.89
CA PRO A 99 8.14 -21.14 -22.50
C PRO A 99 7.57 -20.10 -23.47
N GLY A 100 8.08 -18.87 -23.38
CA GLY A 100 7.63 -17.72 -24.16
C GLY A 100 6.50 -16.90 -23.52
N GLU A 101 5.79 -17.43 -22.52
CA GLU A 101 4.85 -16.61 -21.73
C GLU A 101 5.61 -15.56 -20.92
N LYS A 102 4.98 -14.40 -20.73
CA LYS A 102 5.58 -13.28 -20.01
C LYS A 102 4.84 -12.95 -18.73
N ILE A 103 5.61 -12.66 -17.71
CA ILE A 103 5.13 -12.18 -16.42
C ILE A 103 5.81 -10.87 -16.08
N ASP A 104 5.13 -10.01 -15.31
CA ASP A 104 5.69 -8.76 -14.82
C ASP A 104 5.47 -8.57 -13.32
N ARG A 105 6.25 -7.66 -12.72
CA ARG A 105 6.21 -7.37 -11.29
C ARG A 105 6.70 -5.96 -11.01
N TYR A 106 6.10 -5.34 -9.99
CA TYR A 106 6.67 -4.22 -9.25
C TYR A 106 7.31 -4.73 -7.96
N GLY A 107 8.60 -4.52 -7.76
CA GLY A 107 9.30 -4.96 -6.55
C GLY A 107 10.73 -5.45 -6.80
N SER A 108 11.40 -5.87 -5.72
CA SER A 108 12.69 -6.53 -5.82
C SER A 108 12.56 -7.98 -6.32
N ASP A 109 13.70 -8.56 -6.69
CA ASP A 109 13.82 -9.96 -7.14
C ASP A 109 13.73 -10.97 -5.99
N TYR A 110 13.66 -10.51 -4.74
CA TYR A 110 13.44 -11.36 -3.55
C TYR A 110 11.96 -11.67 -3.27
N GLY A 111 11.06 -11.38 -4.22
CA GLY A 111 9.64 -11.73 -4.10
C GLY A 111 9.22 -12.82 -5.07
N SER A 112 8.08 -13.43 -4.77
CA SER A 112 7.51 -14.57 -5.50
C SER A 112 6.12 -14.28 -6.09
N PHE A 113 5.72 -13.01 -6.13
CA PHE A 113 4.43 -12.58 -6.70
C PHE A 113 4.65 -11.84 -8.02
N ALA A 114 3.95 -12.26 -9.06
CA ALA A 114 3.96 -11.63 -10.39
C ALA A 114 2.54 -11.64 -11.00
N SER A 115 2.36 -11.06 -12.17
CA SER A 115 1.12 -11.15 -12.95
C SER A 115 1.44 -11.48 -14.41
N PRO A 116 0.47 -11.90 -15.23
CA PRO A 116 0.61 -11.79 -16.68
C PRO A 116 1.07 -10.38 -17.07
N GLU A 117 1.95 -10.27 -18.06
CA GLU A 117 2.39 -8.96 -18.56
C GLU A 117 1.17 -8.11 -18.98
N GLY A 118 1.08 -6.88 -18.46
CA GLY A 118 0.09 -5.89 -18.90
C GLY A 118 -1.15 -5.73 -18.03
N ILE A 119 -1.27 -6.46 -16.90
CA ILE A 119 -2.31 -6.16 -15.90
C ILE A 119 -2.13 -4.73 -15.37
N SER A 120 -3.21 -3.95 -15.30
CA SER A 120 -3.12 -2.54 -14.88
C SER A 120 -2.69 -2.42 -13.41
N TYR A 121 -2.19 -1.25 -13.01
CA TYR A 121 -1.71 -1.06 -11.64
C TYR A 121 -2.83 -1.23 -10.59
N GLY A 122 -4.01 -0.65 -10.83
CA GLY A 122 -5.13 -0.76 -9.90
C GLY A 122 -5.70 -2.18 -9.79
N GLU A 123 -5.62 -2.95 -10.87
CA GLU A 123 -6.01 -4.36 -10.84
C GLU A 123 -5.09 -5.24 -10.00
N ARG A 124 -3.90 -4.75 -9.64
CA ARG A 124 -2.92 -5.47 -8.80
C ARG A 124 -3.10 -5.25 -7.30
N ALA A 125 -3.92 -4.28 -6.91
CA ALA A 125 -4.18 -3.94 -5.51
C ALA A 125 -2.92 -3.82 -4.62
N LEU A 126 -1.90 -3.11 -5.11
CA LEU A 126 -0.61 -2.95 -4.44
C LEU A 126 -0.63 -1.81 -3.42
N ALA A 127 0.19 -1.93 -2.37
CA ALA A 127 0.34 -0.89 -1.36
C ALA A 127 0.86 0.42 -1.99
N PRO A 128 0.45 1.60 -1.48
CA PRO A 128 1.02 2.88 -1.87
C PRO A 128 2.55 2.89 -1.90
N GLY A 129 3.15 3.46 -2.95
CA GLY A 129 4.61 3.52 -3.14
C GLY A 129 5.23 2.27 -3.79
N THR A 130 4.43 1.26 -4.12
CA THR A 130 4.92 0.09 -4.88
C THR A 130 5.24 0.46 -6.33
N ASP A 131 4.58 1.47 -6.90
CA ASP A 131 4.87 2.09 -8.19
C ASP A 131 6.27 2.73 -8.27
N LEU A 132 6.85 3.08 -7.13
CA LEU A 132 8.22 3.60 -7.03
C LEU A 132 9.28 2.48 -6.99
N LYS A 133 8.86 1.20 -6.95
CA LYS A 133 9.75 0.04 -6.99
C LYS A 133 10.10 -0.32 -8.43
N PRO A 134 11.16 -1.11 -8.67
CA PRO A 134 11.50 -1.57 -10.01
C PRO A 134 10.32 -2.28 -10.66
N TYR A 135 9.92 -1.81 -11.84
CA TYR A 135 9.06 -2.56 -12.74
C TYR A 135 9.92 -3.47 -13.61
N SER A 136 9.55 -4.74 -13.71
CA SER A 136 10.35 -5.76 -14.38
C SER A 136 9.46 -6.72 -15.14
N VAL A 137 9.88 -7.09 -16.35
CA VAL A 137 9.24 -8.10 -17.17
C VAL A 137 10.18 -9.29 -17.30
N PHE A 138 9.62 -10.49 -17.22
CA PHE A 138 10.33 -11.75 -17.36
C PHE A 138 9.65 -12.64 -18.39
N GLU A 139 10.44 -13.38 -19.15
CA GLU A 139 9.98 -14.42 -20.06
C GLU A 139 10.25 -15.77 -19.43
N VAL A 140 9.25 -16.65 -19.46
CA VAL A 140 9.37 -18.04 -19.04
C VAL A 140 10.21 -18.80 -20.07
N ILE A 141 11.24 -19.51 -19.60
CA ILE A 141 12.17 -20.28 -20.43
C ILE A 141 11.95 -21.78 -20.29
N LYS A 142 11.55 -22.23 -19.09
CA LYS A 142 11.18 -23.62 -18.80
C LYS A 142 9.76 -23.66 -18.22
N PRO A 143 8.96 -24.71 -18.50
CA PRO A 143 7.63 -24.83 -17.91
C PRO A 143 7.68 -24.73 -16.38
N MET A 144 6.79 -23.93 -15.80
CA MET A 144 6.76 -23.65 -14.36
C MET A 144 5.34 -23.72 -13.83
N LYS A 145 5.11 -24.51 -12.79
CA LYS A 145 3.84 -24.54 -12.07
C LYS A 145 3.73 -23.33 -11.15
N VAL A 146 2.59 -22.65 -11.20
CA VAL A 146 2.26 -21.49 -10.36
C VAL A 146 0.84 -21.65 -9.81
N LYS A 147 0.54 -20.97 -8.72
CA LYS A 147 -0.86 -20.71 -8.34
C LYS A 147 -1.32 -19.46 -9.07
N ALA A 148 -2.44 -19.53 -9.77
CA ALA A 148 -3.02 -18.41 -10.50
C ALA A 148 -4.41 -18.10 -9.97
N GLY A 149 -4.74 -16.82 -9.77
CA GLY A 149 -6.05 -16.45 -9.26
C GLY A 149 -6.31 -14.96 -9.34
N GLU A 150 -7.59 -14.62 -9.20
CA GLU A 150 -8.05 -13.24 -9.17
C GLU A 150 -7.51 -12.52 -7.92
N ILE A 151 -7.05 -11.30 -8.09
CA ILE A 151 -6.50 -10.46 -7.02
C ILE A 151 -7.65 -9.82 -6.25
N ALA A 152 -7.66 -9.97 -4.93
CA ALA A 152 -8.66 -9.32 -4.09
C ALA A 152 -8.50 -7.79 -4.09
N PRO A 153 -9.60 -7.02 -4.04
CA PRO A 153 -9.54 -5.57 -3.86
C PRO A 153 -8.90 -5.23 -2.50
N TRP A 154 -7.86 -4.41 -2.53
CA TRP A 154 -7.10 -4.00 -1.35
C TRP A 154 -6.50 -2.60 -1.54
N PHE A 155 -6.10 -1.94 -0.45
CA PHE A 155 -5.52 -0.57 -0.48
C PHE A 155 -6.31 0.49 -1.27
N ASN A 156 -7.65 0.41 -1.28
CA ASN A 156 -8.55 1.23 -2.12
C ASN A 156 -8.36 1.09 -3.64
N GLU A 157 -7.62 0.09 -4.08
CA GLU A 157 -7.49 -0.29 -5.48
C GLU A 157 -8.52 -1.35 -5.86
N THR A 158 -8.83 -1.45 -7.15
CA THR A 158 -9.93 -2.30 -7.65
C THR A 158 -9.67 -3.79 -7.50
N GLY A 159 -8.40 -4.22 -7.57
CA GLY A 159 -8.10 -5.64 -7.75
C GLY A 159 -8.74 -6.19 -9.03
N GLY A 160 -9.04 -7.47 -9.08
CA GLY A 160 -9.71 -8.12 -10.21
C GLY A 160 -8.78 -8.56 -11.34
N GLY A 161 -7.50 -8.16 -11.31
CA GLY A 161 -6.47 -8.72 -12.18
C GLY A 161 -6.12 -10.16 -11.80
N ILE A 162 -5.26 -10.79 -12.61
CA ILE A 162 -4.69 -12.10 -12.28
C ILE A 162 -3.31 -11.92 -11.66
N GLN A 163 -3.02 -12.63 -10.58
CA GLN A 163 -1.66 -12.80 -10.07
C GLN A 163 -1.23 -14.26 -10.12
N TYR A 164 0.07 -14.43 -10.05
CA TYR A 164 0.77 -15.69 -9.86
C TYR A 164 1.54 -15.67 -8.55
N VAL A 165 1.38 -16.73 -7.75
CA VAL A 165 2.36 -17.10 -6.73
C VAL A 165 3.30 -18.12 -7.36
N LEU A 166 4.55 -17.70 -7.52
CA LEU A 166 5.63 -18.46 -8.11
C LEU A 166 6.16 -19.53 -7.12
N PRO A 167 6.77 -20.61 -7.61
CA PRO A 167 7.29 -21.66 -6.75
C PRO A 167 8.54 -21.25 -5.97
N ASP A 168 9.22 -20.18 -6.40
CA ASP A 168 10.37 -19.58 -5.74
C ASP A 168 10.42 -18.06 -5.98
N ILE A 169 11.38 -17.37 -5.39
CA ILE A 169 11.64 -15.95 -5.65
C ILE A 169 12.21 -15.73 -7.05
N ILE A 170 12.01 -14.53 -7.60
CA ILE A 170 12.48 -14.17 -8.94
C ILE A 170 13.98 -14.43 -9.13
N ASP A 171 14.81 -14.09 -8.14
CA ASP A 171 16.27 -14.28 -8.16
C ASP A 171 16.65 -15.75 -8.44
N GLU A 172 16.12 -16.67 -7.63
CA GLU A 172 16.35 -18.11 -7.76
C GLU A 172 15.81 -18.68 -9.09
N LEU A 173 14.69 -18.16 -9.58
CA LEU A 173 14.12 -18.57 -10.87
C LEU A 173 14.98 -18.11 -12.06
N ILE A 174 15.63 -16.96 -11.95
CA ILE A 174 16.60 -16.47 -12.94
C ILE A 174 17.86 -17.34 -12.89
N ASP A 175 18.41 -17.57 -11.70
CA ASP A 175 19.64 -18.37 -11.51
C ASP A 175 19.46 -19.83 -11.98
N ALA A 176 18.28 -20.41 -11.76
CA ALA A 176 17.92 -21.73 -12.29
C ALA A 176 17.65 -21.75 -13.81
N GLY A 177 17.64 -20.58 -14.46
CA GLY A 177 17.31 -20.41 -15.87
C GLY A 177 15.89 -20.87 -16.22
N ILE A 178 14.95 -20.74 -15.27
CA ILE A 178 13.53 -21.03 -15.46
C ILE A 178 12.84 -19.83 -16.11
N ILE A 179 13.22 -18.62 -15.70
CA ILE A 179 12.81 -17.37 -16.31
C ILE A 179 14.05 -16.55 -16.70
N ARG A 180 13.86 -15.55 -17.57
CA ARG A 180 14.88 -14.52 -17.82
C ARG A 180 14.25 -13.15 -17.82
N ARG A 181 15.00 -12.15 -17.36
CA ARG A 181 14.60 -10.74 -17.48
C ARG A 181 14.57 -10.32 -18.95
N VAL A 182 13.48 -9.68 -19.37
CA VAL A 182 13.38 -9.03 -20.67
C VAL A 182 14.05 -7.67 -20.59
N LYS A 183 14.92 -7.37 -21.56
CA LYS A 183 15.65 -6.09 -21.65
C LYS A 183 14.83 -5.04 -22.40
#